data_AF-A0A7X7SP20-F1
#
_entry.id   AF-A0A7X7SP20-F1
#
_cell.length_a   1.000
_cell.length_b   1.000
_cell.length_c   1.000
_cell.angle_alpha   90.00
_cell.angle_beta   90.00
_cell.angle_gamma   90.00
#
_symmetry.space_group_name_H-M   'P 1'
#
loop_
_entity.id
_entity.type
_entity.pdbx_description
1 polymer ?
#
loop_
_entity_poly.entity_id
_entity_poly.type
_entity_poly.pdbx_seq_one_letter_code
_entity_poly.pdbx_strand_id
1 'polypeptide(L)'
;MYVISAQEDIGNLHWSFRGHDHPGFIPAVYRLYPFPAAQEDFKQQPQGWQVRDTVEPILREYAQAQNWLVKFDEDKGLVHLGEYIFDRPGFRELLDYVWRGGMPMWRDNDPPQYVREMIEAVRTSPYWPFKGMCRTY
;
A
#
# COMPACT_ATOMS: atom_id res chain seq x y z
N MET A 1 -5.40 7.31 8.55
CA MET A 1 -4.12 6.93 7.90
C MET A 1 -2.98 7.40 8.80
N TYR A 2 -1.84 6.71 8.80
CA TYR A 2 -0.64 7.20 9.49
C TYR A 2 0.24 7.96 8.51
N VAL A 3 0.74 9.13 8.92
CA VAL A 3 1.62 9.98 8.11
C VAL A 3 2.92 10.18 8.86
N ILE A 4 4.03 9.82 8.23
CA ILE A 4 5.38 10.16 8.67
C ILE A 4 5.75 11.45 7.94
N SER A 5 5.81 12.57 8.67
CA SER A 5 6.01 13.90 8.06
C SER A 5 7.49 14.23 7.81
N ALA A 6 8.38 13.71 8.65
CA ALA A 6 9.81 13.95 8.55
C ALA A 6 10.48 12.82 7.76
N GLN A 7 11.30 13.17 6.76
CA GLN A 7 11.94 12.17 5.89
C GLN A 7 12.92 11.28 6.69
N GLU A 8 13.56 11.84 7.70
CA GLU A 8 14.44 11.14 8.64
C GLU A 8 13.72 10.05 9.44
N ASP A 9 12.43 10.23 9.75
CA ASP A 9 11.60 9.27 10.49
C ASP A 9 11.11 8.11 9.60
N ILE A 10 11.11 8.28 8.27
CA ILE A 10 10.88 7.17 7.34
C ILE A 10 12.10 6.22 7.39
N GLY A 11 13.29 6.79 7.54
CA GLY A 11 14.56 6.08 7.45
C GLY A 11 14.94 5.75 6.00
N ASN A 12 15.98 4.93 5.82
CA ASN A 12 16.50 4.60 4.51
C ASN A 12 16.57 3.08 4.28
N LEU A 13 15.83 2.64 3.25
CA LEU A 13 15.76 1.24 2.84
C LEU A 13 17.12 0.67 2.43
N HIS A 14 17.92 1.43 1.68
CA HIS A 14 19.22 1.00 1.18
C HIS A 14 20.23 0.77 2.31
N TRP A 15 20.19 1.60 3.36
CA TRP A 15 21.04 1.41 4.54
C TRP A 15 20.59 0.22 5.38
N SER A 16 19.27 0.02 5.50
CA SER A 16 18.70 -1.17 6.16
C SER A 16 19.13 -2.46 5.48
N PHE A 17 19.13 -2.48 4.14
CA PHE A 17 19.61 -3.61 3.33
C PHE A 17 21.10 -3.92 3.58
N ARG A 18 21.93 -2.89 3.81
CA ARG A 18 23.37 -3.04 4.09
C ARG A 18 23.70 -3.29 5.56
N GLY A 19 22.71 -3.41 6.43
CA GLY A 19 22.90 -3.65 7.87
C GLY A 19 23.48 -2.46 8.63
N HIS A 20 23.35 -1.24 8.09
CA HIS A 20 23.76 -0.04 8.80
C HIS A 20 22.67 0.43 9.74
N ASP A 21 23.06 0.82 10.96
CA ASP A 21 22.12 1.32 11.94
C ASP A 21 21.81 2.80 11.66
N HIS A 22 20.56 3.07 11.31
CA HIS A 22 20.04 4.42 11.12
C HIS A 22 18.62 4.48 11.74
N PRO A 23 18.25 5.57 12.43
CA PRO A 23 16.89 5.72 12.95
C PRO A 23 15.85 5.79 11.82
N GLY A 24 14.61 5.46 12.16
CA GLY A 24 13.45 5.55 11.29
C GLY A 24 12.61 4.27 11.27
N PHE A 25 11.39 4.40 10.76
CA PHE A 25 10.39 3.34 10.68
C PHE A 25 10.88 2.13 9.87
N ILE A 26 11.42 2.35 8.68
CA ILE A 26 11.90 1.27 7.80
C ILE A 26 12.98 0.42 8.52
N PRO A 27 14.10 0.99 9.00
CA PRO A 27 15.08 0.24 9.78
C PRO A 27 14.50 -0.49 11.00
N ALA A 28 13.57 0.14 11.73
CA ALA A 28 12.95 -0.45 12.91
C ALA A 28 12.15 -1.72 12.60
N VAL A 29 11.40 -1.74 11.50
CA VAL A 29 10.70 -2.94 11.02
C VAL A 29 11.68 -4.01 10.57
N TYR A 30 12.71 -3.65 9.81
CA TYR A 30 13.68 -4.62 9.27
C TYR A 30 14.61 -5.23 10.33
N ARG A 31 14.71 -4.66 11.54
CA ARG A 31 15.35 -5.35 12.68
C ARG A 31 14.55 -6.57 13.16
N LEU A 32 13.23 -6.54 13.04
CA LEU A 32 12.34 -7.66 13.40
C LEU A 32 12.10 -8.61 12.23
N TYR A 33 12.03 -8.05 11.02
CA TYR A 33 11.78 -8.79 9.79
C TYR A 33 12.90 -8.51 8.78
N PRO A 34 14.08 -9.13 8.91
CA PRO A 34 15.21 -8.87 8.04
C PRO A 34 14.90 -9.07 6.57
N PHE A 35 15.63 -8.35 5.71
CA PHE A 35 15.54 -8.54 4.27
C PHE A 35 15.84 -10.01 3.91
N PRO A 36 15.06 -10.60 2.99
CA PRO A 36 15.37 -11.93 2.50
C PRO A 36 16.68 -11.93 1.70
N ALA A 37 17.39 -13.05 1.75
CA ALA A 37 18.62 -13.24 0.98
C ALA A 37 18.35 -13.46 -0.51
N ALA A 38 17.22 -14.10 -0.83
CA ALA A 38 16.81 -14.41 -2.19
C ALA A 38 15.84 -13.34 -2.73
N GLN A 39 15.97 -12.99 -4.02
CA GLN A 39 15.18 -11.92 -4.62
C GLN A 39 13.69 -12.31 -4.77
N GLU A 40 13.43 -13.60 -5.00
CA GLU A 40 12.09 -14.18 -5.10
C GLU A 40 11.27 -14.03 -3.81
N ASP A 41 11.94 -14.05 -2.66
CA ASP A 41 11.32 -13.89 -1.35
C ASP A 41 10.96 -12.43 -1.05
N PHE A 42 11.41 -11.49 -1.90
CA PHE A 42 11.05 -10.07 -1.82
C PHE A 42 9.60 -9.81 -2.26
N LYS A 43 8.93 -10.80 -2.89
CA LYS A 43 7.50 -10.73 -3.22
C LYS A 43 6.64 -10.37 -2.02
N GLN A 44 5.59 -9.57 -2.27
CA GLN A 44 4.65 -9.14 -1.23
C GLN A 44 3.99 -10.36 -0.59
N GLN A 45 4.18 -10.52 0.71
CA GLN A 45 3.67 -11.67 1.46
C GLN A 45 2.18 -11.46 1.77
N PRO A 46 1.26 -12.30 1.27
CA PRO A 46 -0.19 -12.11 1.50
C PRO A 46 -0.57 -12.16 2.99
N GLN A 47 0.24 -12.81 3.82
CA GLN A 47 0.05 -12.91 5.26
C GLN A 47 0.57 -11.68 6.02
N GLY A 48 1.18 -10.69 5.35
CA GLY A 48 1.79 -9.52 6.01
C GLY A 48 0.84 -8.71 6.89
N TRP A 49 -0.48 -8.80 6.67
CA TRP A 49 -1.47 -8.16 7.54
C TRP A 49 -1.52 -8.77 8.96
N GLN A 50 -1.08 -10.01 9.15
CA GLN A 50 -1.11 -10.71 10.44
C GLN A 50 -0.15 -10.12 11.46
N VAL A 51 0.93 -9.46 11.00
CA VAL A 51 1.92 -8.83 11.88
C VAL A 51 1.58 -7.36 12.17
N ARG A 52 0.39 -6.90 11.79
CA ARG A 52 -0.02 -5.51 11.98
C ARG A 52 0.01 -5.08 13.44
N ASP A 53 -0.41 -5.93 14.37
CA ASP A 53 -0.40 -5.62 15.80
C ASP A 53 1.02 -5.45 16.36
N THR A 54 2.03 -6.02 15.67
CA THR A 54 3.45 -5.83 15.98
C THR A 54 4.03 -4.58 15.31
N VAL A 55 3.67 -4.32 14.05
CA VAL A 55 4.25 -3.22 13.25
C VAL A 55 3.61 -1.86 13.55
N GLU A 56 2.31 -1.84 13.85
CA GLU A 56 1.57 -0.58 14.09
C GLU A 56 2.09 0.20 15.31
N PRO A 57 2.44 -0.42 16.46
CA PRO A 57 3.10 0.29 17.55
C PRO A 57 4.41 0.97 17.15
N ILE A 58 5.25 0.29 16.34
CA ILE A 58 6.51 0.85 15.82
C ILE A 58 6.20 2.05 14.92
N LEU A 59 5.21 1.93 14.03
CA LEU A 59 4.79 3.02 13.15
C LEU A 59 4.36 4.26 13.94
N ARG A 60 3.68 4.08 15.08
CA ARG A 60 3.20 5.19 15.93
C ARG A 60 4.33 5.98 16.60
N GLU A 61 5.54 5.42 16.69
CA GLU A 61 6.72 6.17 17.18
C GLU A 61 7.17 7.23 16.16
N TYR A 62 6.90 7.01 14.87
CA TYR A 62 7.37 7.84 13.75
C TYR A 62 6.24 8.58 13.02
N ALA A 63 4.98 8.20 13.24
CA ALA A 63 3.85 8.67 12.46
C ALA A 63 2.71 9.20 13.32
N GLN A 64 1.99 10.17 12.77
CA GLN A 64 0.75 10.69 13.35
C GLN A 64 -0.46 10.14 12.62
N ALA A 65 -1.50 9.79 13.37
CA ALA A 65 -2.78 9.43 12.79
C ALA A 65 -3.47 10.69 12.24
N GLN A 66 -3.83 10.66 10.96
CA GLN A 66 -4.51 11.74 10.27
C GLN A 66 -5.73 11.23 9.51
N ASN A 67 -6.71 12.11 9.35
CA ASN A 67 -7.85 11.87 8.47
C ASN A 67 -7.37 12.01 7.03
N TRP A 68 -7.65 11.00 6.22
CA TRP A 68 -7.33 11.03 4.80
C TRP A 68 -8.59 11.37 4.01
N LEU A 69 -8.54 12.45 3.24
CA LEU A 69 -9.67 12.85 2.41
C LEU A 69 -9.74 11.96 1.16
N VAL A 70 -10.88 11.32 0.97
CA VAL A 70 -11.25 10.66 -0.29
C VAL A 70 -12.47 11.40 -0.84
N LYS A 71 -12.36 11.96 -2.04
CA LYS A 71 -13.47 12.62 -2.73
C LYS A 71 -13.61 12.08 -4.14
N PHE A 72 -14.82 11.72 -4.52
CA PHE A 72 -15.19 11.40 -5.89
C PHE A 72 -15.97 12.59 -6.47
N ASP A 73 -15.42 13.23 -7.50
CA ASP A 73 -16.00 14.39 -8.17
C ASP A 73 -16.45 13.93 -9.57
N GLU A 74 -17.65 13.35 -9.63
CA GLU A 74 -18.23 12.78 -10.87
C GLU A 74 -18.42 13.85 -11.95
N ASP A 75 -18.85 15.06 -11.56
CA ASP A 75 -19.05 16.19 -12.47
C ASP A 75 -17.77 16.56 -13.22
N LYS A 76 -16.61 16.49 -12.54
CA LYS A 76 -15.30 16.76 -13.13
C LYS A 76 -14.60 15.51 -13.65
N GLY A 77 -15.13 14.33 -13.36
CA GLY A 77 -14.50 13.06 -13.68
C GLY A 77 -13.22 12.78 -12.91
N LEU A 78 -13.10 13.26 -11.66
CA LEU A 78 -11.87 13.19 -10.85
C LEU A 78 -12.05 12.38 -9.55
N VAL A 79 -10.98 11.70 -9.15
CA VAL A 79 -10.85 11.03 -7.85
C VAL A 79 -9.71 11.68 -7.07
N HIS A 80 -10.02 12.19 -5.89
CA HIS A 80 -9.05 12.81 -4.99
C HIS A 80 -8.72 11.84 -3.85
N LEU A 81 -7.43 11.56 -3.67
CA LEU A 81 -6.87 10.77 -2.58
C LEU A 81 -5.82 11.63 -1.87
N GLY A 82 -6.24 12.37 -0.85
CA GLY A 82 -5.39 13.39 -0.23
C GLY A 82 -5.01 14.46 -1.26
N GLU A 83 -3.70 14.67 -1.43
CA GLU A 83 -3.15 15.63 -2.41
C GLU A 83 -3.09 15.06 -3.84
N TYR A 84 -3.28 13.75 -4.00
CA TYR A 84 -3.24 13.10 -5.31
C TYR A 84 -4.59 13.18 -6.02
N ILE A 85 -4.56 13.57 -7.28
CA ILE A 85 -5.74 13.71 -8.13
C ILE A 85 -5.57 12.78 -9.33
N PHE A 86 -6.57 11.93 -9.55
CA PHE A 86 -6.60 11.00 -10.66
C PHE A 86 -7.81 11.30 -11.55
N ASP A 87 -7.63 11.18 -12.85
CA ASP A 87 -8.75 10.94 -13.74
C ASP A 87 -9.21 9.48 -13.60
N ARG A 88 -10.34 9.15 -14.22
CA ARG A 88 -10.94 7.83 -14.10
C ARG A 88 -10.03 6.70 -14.64
N PRO A 89 -9.35 6.83 -15.81
CA PRO A 89 -8.36 5.85 -16.25
C PRO A 89 -7.16 5.70 -15.31
N GLY A 90 -6.58 6.79 -14.81
CA GLY A 90 -5.45 6.74 -13.89
C GLY A 90 -5.81 6.10 -12.56
N PHE A 91 -7.01 6.36 -12.04
CA PHE A 91 -7.52 5.70 -10.84
C PHE A 91 -7.68 4.18 -11.06
N ARG A 92 -8.09 3.74 -12.24
CA ARG A 92 -8.14 2.31 -12.59
C ARG A 92 -6.74 1.68 -12.58
N GLU A 93 -5.73 2.35 -13.12
CA GLU A 93 -4.35 1.84 -13.10
C GLU A 93 -3.82 1.73 -11.66
N LEU A 94 -4.21 2.62 -10.75
CA LEU A 94 -3.91 2.49 -9.33
C LEU A 94 -4.57 1.23 -8.72
N LEU A 95 -5.83 0.95 -9.04
CA LEU A 95 -6.51 -0.26 -8.59
C LEU A 95 -5.83 -1.53 -9.15
N ASP A 96 -5.54 -1.56 -10.45
CA ASP A 96 -4.83 -2.66 -11.11
C ASP A 96 -3.44 -2.89 -10.49
N TYR A 97 -2.72 -1.81 -10.15
CA TYR A 97 -1.43 -1.89 -9.46
C TYR A 97 -1.56 -2.58 -8.11
N VAL A 98 -2.55 -2.19 -7.28
CA VAL A 98 -2.80 -2.83 -5.98
C VAL A 98 -3.23 -4.29 -6.14
N TRP A 99 -4.11 -4.60 -7.10
CA TRP A 99 -4.59 -5.96 -7.35
C TRP A 99 -3.45 -6.91 -7.75
N ARG A 100 -2.45 -6.42 -8.50
CA ARG A 100 -1.24 -7.17 -8.85
C ARG A 100 -0.24 -7.32 -7.69
N GLY A 101 -0.41 -6.55 -6.62
CA GLY A 101 0.52 -6.51 -5.47
C GLY A 101 1.64 -5.49 -5.65
N GLY A 102 1.42 -4.49 -6.49
CA GLY A 102 2.38 -3.47 -6.85
C GLY A 102 3.68 -4.07 -7.39
N MET A 103 4.79 -3.38 -7.14
CA MET A 103 6.12 -3.97 -7.22
C MET A 103 6.52 -4.47 -5.82
N PRO A 104 7.02 -5.71 -5.67
CA PRO A 104 7.35 -6.71 -6.71
C PRO A 104 6.26 -7.79 -6.95
N MET A 105 4.97 -7.44 -6.83
CA MET A 105 3.80 -8.33 -6.94
C MET A 105 3.57 -9.25 -5.73
N TRP A 106 2.37 -9.83 -5.64
CA TRP A 106 2.04 -10.83 -4.62
C TRP A 106 2.87 -12.11 -4.80
N ARG A 107 3.30 -12.70 -3.68
CA ARG A 107 3.88 -14.05 -3.70
C ARG A 107 2.88 -15.02 -4.34
N ASP A 108 3.40 -15.86 -5.24
CA ASP A 108 2.60 -16.85 -6.01
C ASP A 108 1.45 -16.25 -6.83
N ASN A 109 1.43 -14.92 -7.04
CA ASN A 109 0.31 -14.18 -7.62
C ASN A 109 -1.00 -14.35 -6.83
N ASP A 110 -0.91 -14.59 -5.53
CA ASP A 110 -2.04 -14.84 -4.63
C ASP A 110 -2.32 -13.62 -3.74
N PRO A 111 -3.24 -12.71 -4.10
CA PRO A 111 -3.58 -11.57 -3.25
C PRO A 111 -4.28 -12.02 -1.96
N PRO A 112 -4.07 -11.28 -0.85
CA PRO A 112 -4.75 -11.58 0.40
C PRO A 112 -6.27 -11.35 0.30
N GLN A 113 -7.01 -11.99 1.21
CA GLN A 113 -8.47 -12.00 1.22
C GLN A 113 -9.09 -10.58 1.15
N TYR A 114 -8.56 -9.62 1.90
CA TYR A 114 -9.08 -8.24 1.88
C TYR A 114 -8.91 -7.56 0.50
N VAL A 115 -7.90 -7.92 -0.29
CA VAL A 115 -7.74 -7.42 -1.66
C VAL A 115 -8.75 -8.11 -2.59
N ARG A 116 -9.00 -9.41 -2.41
CA ARG A 116 -10.03 -10.14 -3.17
C ARG A 116 -11.42 -9.56 -2.92
N GLU A 117 -11.74 -9.25 -1.67
CA GLU A 117 -12.99 -8.59 -1.28
C GLU A 117 -13.10 -7.17 -1.87
N MET A 118 -12.00 -6.41 -1.88
CA MET A 118 -11.96 -5.10 -2.54
C MET A 118 -12.21 -5.22 -4.05
N ILE A 119 -11.59 -6.18 -4.74
CA ILE A 119 -11.82 -6.44 -6.17
C ILE A 119 -13.30 -6.70 -6.42
N GLU A 120 -13.91 -7.57 -5.61
CA GLU A 120 -15.32 -7.93 -5.75
C GLU A 120 -16.26 -6.76 -5.46
N ALA A 121 -15.96 -5.95 -4.45
CA ALA A 121 -16.70 -4.74 -4.13
C ALA A 121 -16.64 -3.72 -5.28
N VAL A 122 -15.47 -3.52 -5.89
CA VAL A 122 -15.32 -2.66 -7.07
C VAL A 122 -16.08 -3.22 -8.26
N ARG A 123 -15.99 -4.54 -8.51
CA ARG A 123 -16.64 -5.22 -9.64
C ARG A 123 -18.15 -5.05 -9.65
N THR A 124 -18.76 -5.12 -8.47
CA THR A 124 -20.21 -5.07 -8.29
C THR A 124 -20.74 -3.66 -8.00
N SER A 125 -19.84 -2.68 -7.81
CA SER A 125 -20.20 -1.33 -7.44
C SER A 125 -20.91 -0.59 -8.58
N PRO A 126 -22.10 -0.02 -8.32
CA PRO A 126 -22.80 0.82 -9.29
C PRO A 126 -22.24 2.26 -9.32
N TYR A 127 -21.42 2.65 -8.34
CA TYR A 127 -20.92 4.02 -8.21
C TYR A 127 -19.98 4.38 -9.37
N TRP A 128 -20.11 5.60 -9.90
CA TRP A 128 -19.33 6.11 -11.03
C TRP A 128 -17.83 5.81 -11.02
N PRO A 129 -17.09 6.03 -9.91
CA PRO A 129 -15.65 5.82 -9.88
C PRO A 129 -15.28 4.34 -9.85
N PHE A 130 -16.23 3.39 -9.99
CA PHE A 130 -15.97 1.95 -10.00
C PHE A 130 -16.75 1.20 -11.09
N LYS A 131 -17.86 1.77 -11.58
CA LYS A 131 -18.73 1.18 -12.59
C LYS A 131 -17.93 0.72 -13.82
N GLY A 132 -17.88 -0.58 -14.08
CA GLY A 132 -17.16 -1.14 -15.24
C GLY A 132 -15.63 -1.00 -15.19
N MET A 133 -15.04 -0.85 -14.00
CA MET A 133 -13.58 -0.71 -13.86
C MET A 133 -12.80 -2.02 -13.89
N CYS A 134 -13.38 -3.14 -13.44
CA CYS A 134 -12.70 -4.42 -13.50
C CYS A 134 -12.45 -4.84 -14.95
N ARG A 135 -11.19 -5.16 -15.29
CA ARG A 135 -10.85 -5.83 -16.55
C ARG A 135 -11.18 -7.31 -16.42
N THR A 136 -11.73 -7.89 -17.49
CA THR A 136 -11.71 -9.34 -17.69
C THR A 136 -10.35 -9.68 -18.29
N TYR A 137 -9.48 -10.30 -17.49
CA TYR A 137 -8.22 -10.88 -17.97
C TYR A 137 -8.38 -12.37 -18.19
#